data_AF-B7RXI7-F1
#
_entry.id   AF-B7RXI7-F1
#
_cell.length_a   1.000
_cell.length_b   1.000
_cell.length_c   1.000
_cell.angle_alpha   90.00
_cell.angle_beta   90.00
_cell.angle_gamma   90.00
#
_symmetry.space_group_name_H-M   'P 1'
#
loop_
_entity.id
_entity.type
_entity.pdbx_description
1 polymer ?
#
loop_
_entity_poly.entity_id
_entity_poly.type
_entity_poly.pdbx_seq_one_letter_code
_entity_poly.pdbx_strand_id
1 'polypeptide(L)'
;MANIPVNIVFDSENCPVEVRPSSGVNISKAADQRILWQSINSAGEPIKADYWIFFDPFKNGHLKSNGKGFRKSPKISSDAPTGVEYKYTIEGQDCKAKPFDPRFFLT
;
A
#
# COMPACT_ATOMS: atom_id res chain seq x y z
N MET A 1 -10.02 16.57 3.57
CA MET A 1 -8.85 15.89 4.16
C MET A 1 -7.92 15.42 3.05
N ALA A 2 -6.61 15.49 3.24
CA ALA A 2 -5.64 15.09 2.23
C ALA A 2 -5.52 13.55 2.17
N ASN A 3 -5.27 13.02 0.96
CA ASN A 3 -4.90 11.61 0.80
C ASN A 3 -3.52 11.39 1.43
N ILE A 4 -3.24 10.16 1.84
CA ILE A 4 -2.00 9.81 2.54
C ILE A 4 -1.03 9.16 1.56
N PRO A 5 0.16 9.73 1.32
CA PRO A 5 1.16 9.12 0.47
C PRO A 5 1.81 7.94 1.19
N VAL A 6 1.94 6.82 0.49
CA VAL A 6 2.64 5.62 0.98
C VAL A 6 3.51 5.09 -0.16
N ASN A 7 4.80 4.93 0.13
CA ASN A 7 5.76 4.44 -0.83
C ASN A 7 6.10 2.98 -0.55
N ILE A 8 6.16 2.18 -1.60
CA ILE A 8 6.63 0.79 -1.56
C ILE A 8 8.04 0.80 -2.14
N VAL A 9 9.03 0.47 -1.33
CA VAL A 9 10.43 0.42 -1.76
C VAL A 9 10.68 -0.93 -2.40
N PHE A 10 11.19 -0.89 -3.62
CA PHE A 10 11.64 -2.06 -4.36
C PHE A 10 13.16 -2.13 -4.37
N ASP A 11 13.69 -3.35 -4.25
CA ASP A 11 15.11 -3.63 -4.46
C ASP A 11 15.47 -3.70 -5.95
N SER A 12 16.74 -4.00 -6.25
CA SER A 12 17.23 -4.13 -7.63
C SER A 12 16.64 -5.33 -8.39
N GLU A 13 16.02 -6.29 -7.70
CA GLU A 13 15.33 -7.43 -8.30
C GLU A 13 13.83 -7.13 -8.54
N ASN A 14 13.38 -5.90 -8.31
CA ASN A 14 11.97 -5.50 -8.32
C ASN A 14 11.12 -6.31 -7.32
N CYS A 15 11.70 -6.66 -6.17
CA CYS A 15 10.96 -7.20 -5.03
C CYS A 15 10.62 -6.09 -4.02
N PRO A 16 9.39 -6.05 -3.47
CA PRO A 16 9.05 -5.13 -2.41
C PRO A 16 9.80 -5.53 -1.13
N VAL A 17 10.43 -4.56 -0.47
CA VAL A 17 11.23 -4.82 0.75
C VAL A 17 10.87 -3.92 1.94
N GLU A 18 10.20 -2.80 1.69
CA GLU A 18 9.84 -1.84 2.72
C GLU A 18 8.60 -1.04 2.30
N VAL A 19 7.84 -0.57 3.28
CA VAL A 19 6.79 0.45 3.08
C VAL A 19 7.11 1.68 3.93
N ARG A 20 7.02 2.86 3.31
CA ARG A 20 7.26 4.15 3.95
C ARG A 20 5.97 4.99 3.99
N PRO A 21 5.65 5.64 5.13
CA PRO A 21 6.42 5.66 6.37
C PRO A 21 6.39 4.31 7.12
N SER A 22 7.51 3.96 7.77
CA SER A 22 7.69 2.67 8.46
C SER A 22 7.00 2.60 9.83
N SER A 23 6.68 3.75 10.43
CA SER A 23 6.04 3.88 11.74
C SER A 23 4.54 3.55 11.75
N GLY A 24 4.04 2.88 10.71
CA GLY A 24 2.61 2.71 10.46
C GLY A 24 1.94 3.99 9.96
N VAL A 25 0.88 3.82 9.18
CA VAL A 25 0.08 4.91 8.62
C VAL A 25 -1.24 4.98 9.38
N ASN A 26 -1.57 6.14 9.94
CA ASN A 26 -2.88 6.39 10.55
C ASN A 26 -3.86 6.92 9.51
N ILE A 27 -4.91 6.16 9.22
CA ILE A 27 -5.90 6.52 8.19
C ILE A 27 -7.25 6.70 8.87
N SER A 28 -7.84 7.89 8.75
CA SER A 28 -9.17 8.13 9.31
C SER A 28 -10.28 7.72 8.35
N LYS A 29 -11.12 6.78 8.79
CA LYS A 29 -12.32 6.36 8.08
C LYS A 29 -13.38 7.47 8.03
N ALA A 30 -13.57 8.18 9.15
CA ALA A 30 -14.54 9.28 9.26
C ALA A 30 -14.21 10.45 8.31
N ALA A 31 -12.93 10.66 8.05
CA ALA A 31 -12.42 11.70 7.16
C ALA A 31 -12.43 11.35 5.67
N ASP A 32 -12.87 10.12 5.31
CA ASP A 32 -12.83 9.58 3.95
C ASP A 32 -11.42 9.66 3.32
N GLN A 33 -10.38 9.44 4.13
CA GLN A 33 -9.00 9.42 3.65
C GLN A 33 -8.73 8.19 2.78
N ARG A 34 -7.88 8.37 1.77
CA ARG A 34 -7.41 7.31 0.87
C ARG A 34 -5.90 7.31 0.81
N ILE A 35 -5.33 6.16 0.49
CA ILE A 35 -3.88 6.00 0.32
C ILE A 35 -3.50 6.22 -1.15
N LEU A 36 -2.39 6.91 -1.36
CA LEU A 36 -1.71 7.00 -2.65
C LEU A 36 -0.46 6.12 -2.58
N TRP A 37 -0.55 4.94 -3.18
CA TRP A 37 0.53 3.96 -3.21
C TRP A 37 1.45 4.22 -4.41
N GLN A 38 2.76 4.32 -4.17
CA GLN A 38 3.76 4.54 -5.22
C GLN A 38 4.96 3.61 -5.05
N SER A 39 5.35 2.92 -6.11
CA SER A 39 6.60 2.17 -6.18
C SER A 39 7.77 3.12 -6.33
N ILE A 40 8.78 2.95 -5.49
CA ILE A 40 10.02 3.73 -5.51
C ILE A 40 11.25 2.79 -5.42
N ASN A 41 12.41 3.28 -5.84
CA ASN A 41 13.69 2.64 -5.53
C ASN A 41 14.21 3.05 -4.14
N SER A 42 15.37 2.52 -3.73
CA SER A 42 16.01 2.84 -2.46
C SER A 42 16.39 4.33 -2.30
N ALA A 43 16.63 5.03 -3.42
CA ALA A 43 16.90 6.47 -3.45
C ALA A 43 15.63 7.34 -3.31
N GLY A 44 14.44 6.73 -3.30
CA GLY A 44 13.16 7.44 -3.18
C GLY A 44 12.57 7.91 -4.51
N GLU A 45 13.15 7.49 -5.64
CA GLU A 45 12.68 7.89 -6.97
C GLU A 45 11.57 6.95 -7.45
N PRO A 46 10.48 7.47 -8.05
CA PRO A 46 9.42 6.65 -8.62
C PRO A 46 9.92 5.72 -9.72
N ILE A 47 9.46 4.46 -9.68
CA ILE A 47 9.80 3.44 -10.68
C ILE A 47 8.55 2.77 -11.26
N LYS A 48 8.70 2.13 -12.42
CA LYS A 48 7.63 1.38 -13.10
C LYS A 48 7.57 -0.08 -12.65
N ALA A 49 7.67 -0.34 -11.34
CA ALA A 49 7.48 -1.68 -10.78
C ALA A 49 6.02 -1.84 -10.35
N ASP A 50 5.31 -2.75 -11.01
CA ASP A 50 3.91 -3.03 -10.69
C ASP A 50 3.77 -3.96 -9.50
N TYR A 51 2.67 -3.81 -8.77
CA TYR A 51 2.37 -4.62 -7.59
C TYR A 51 0.89 -4.95 -7.44
N TRP A 52 0.67 -5.92 -6.57
CA TRP A 52 -0.61 -6.28 -6.02
C TRP A 52 -0.59 -6.11 -4.50
N ILE A 53 -1.71 -5.67 -3.93
CA ILE A 53 -1.94 -5.65 -2.48
C ILE A 53 -3.09 -6.60 -2.18
N PHE A 54 -2.82 -7.60 -1.37
CA PHE A 54 -3.77 -8.61 -0.90
C PHE A 54 -4.11 -8.34 0.57
N PHE A 55 -5.36 -8.61 0.92
CA PHE A 55 -5.95 -8.33 2.24
C PHE A 55 -5.91 -6.85 2.63
N ASP A 56 -6.90 -6.13 2.14
CA ASP A 56 -7.00 -4.68 2.30
C ASP A 56 -8.42 -4.30 2.76
N PRO A 57 -8.61 -3.47 3.82
CA PRO A 57 -9.92 -3.01 4.27
C PRO A 57 -10.67 -2.08 3.30
N PHE A 58 -10.18 -1.85 2.08
CA PHE A 58 -10.91 -1.07 1.07
C PHE A 58 -12.06 -1.86 0.41
N LYS A 59 -13.12 -1.14 0.00
CA LYS A 59 -14.40 -1.70 -0.48
C LYS A 59 -14.35 -2.69 -1.66
N ASN A 60 -13.25 -2.79 -2.40
CA ASN A 60 -13.16 -3.58 -3.63
C ASN A 60 -12.16 -4.74 -3.53
N GLY A 61 -11.72 -5.10 -2.33
CA GLY A 61 -10.71 -6.13 -2.11
C GLY A 61 -9.33 -5.71 -2.62
N HIS A 62 -8.61 -6.68 -3.18
CA HIS A 62 -7.22 -6.56 -3.63
C HIS A 62 -6.99 -5.35 -4.55
N LEU A 63 -5.82 -4.71 -4.40
CA LEU A 63 -5.41 -3.61 -5.27
C LEU A 63 -4.36 -4.07 -6.28
N LYS A 64 -4.38 -3.46 -7.46
CA LYS A 64 -3.31 -3.56 -8.46
C LYS A 64 -2.87 -2.16 -8.87
N SER A 65 -1.56 -1.93 -8.98
CA SER A 65 -1.01 -0.72 -9.59
C SER A 65 -1.46 -0.53 -11.04
N ASN A 66 -1.42 0.72 -11.50
CA ASN A 66 -1.32 1.01 -12.93
C ASN A 66 0.15 0.85 -13.35
N GLY A 67 0.43 0.57 -14.63
CA GLY A 67 1.77 0.31 -15.21
C GLY A 67 2.86 1.38 -15.04
N LYS A 68 2.69 2.26 -14.07
CA LYS A 68 3.64 3.25 -13.56
C LYS A 68 3.94 3.00 -12.07
N GLY A 69 3.61 1.83 -11.52
CA GLY A 69 3.80 1.53 -10.09
C GLY A 69 2.93 2.41 -9.18
N PHE A 70 1.78 2.89 -9.63
CA PHE A 70 0.93 3.79 -8.84
C PHE A 70 -0.49 3.26 -8.67
N ARG A 71 -1.05 3.41 -7.47
CA ARG A 71 -2.48 3.17 -7.22
C ARG A 71 -3.02 4.10 -6.14
N LYS A 72 -4.15 4.74 -6.44
CA LYS A 72 -5.00 5.31 -5.39
C LYS A 72 -5.94 4.24 -4.87
N SER A 73 -6.01 4.08 -3.54
CA SER A 73 -6.93 3.14 -2.92
C SER A 73 -8.40 3.54 -3.14
N PRO A 74 -9.34 2.59 -3.13
CA PRO A 74 -10.76 2.86 -2.92
C PRO A 74 -11.01 3.45 -1.53
N LYS A 75 -12.27 3.75 -1.24
CA LYS A 75 -12.68 4.11 0.12
C LYS A 75 -12.55 2.89 1.03
N ILE A 76 -12.27 3.15 2.31
CA ILE A 76 -12.32 2.15 3.38
C ILE A 76 -13.75 1.59 3.45
N SER A 77 -13.87 0.30 3.68
CA SER A 77 -15.17 -0.36 3.81
C SER A 77 -15.92 0.14 5.04
N SER A 78 -17.24 0.29 4.90
CA SER A 78 -18.09 0.82 5.97
C SER A 78 -18.17 -0.09 7.19
N ASP A 79 -17.87 -1.38 7.03
CA ASP A 79 -17.80 -2.41 8.07
C ASP A 79 -16.38 -2.66 8.59
N ALA A 80 -15.33 -2.07 7.98
CA ALA A 80 -13.96 -2.23 8.46
C ALA A 80 -13.82 -1.69 9.90
N PRO A 81 -13.37 -2.49 10.89
CA PRO A 81 -13.20 -2.05 12.28
C PRO A 81 -12.10 -0.98 12.40
N THR A 82 -12.35 0.03 13.23
CA THR A 82 -11.38 1.08 13.61
C THR A 82 -10.72 0.74 14.94
N GLY A 83 -9.57 1.35 15.23
CA GLY A 83 -8.79 1.08 16.44
C GLY A 83 -7.98 -0.21 16.40
N VAL A 84 -7.74 -0.76 15.21
CA VAL A 84 -7.00 -2.02 15.00
C VAL A 84 -5.90 -1.87 13.94
N GLU A 85 -4.89 -2.72 14.05
CA GLU A 85 -3.80 -2.84 13.09
C GLU A 85 -4.16 -3.86 12.00
N TYR A 86 -4.04 -3.46 10.74
CA TYR A 86 -4.24 -4.32 9.58
C TYR A 86 -2.90 -4.78 9.03
N LYS A 87 -2.76 -6.10 8.82
CA LYS A 87 -1.70 -6.70 8.03
C LYS A 87 -2.19 -6.88 6.59
N TYR A 88 -1.34 -6.54 5.63
CA TYR A 88 -1.59 -6.73 4.20
C TYR A 88 -0.35 -7.32 3.55
N THR A 89 -0.52 -7.92 2.38
CA THR A 89 0.55 -8.56 1.62
C THR A 89 0.74 -7.82 0.31
N ILE A 90 1.96 -7.39 0.03
CA ILE A 90 2.36 -6.77 -1.23
C ILE A 90 3.16 -7.78 -2.05
N GLU A 91 2.75 -8.00 -3.28
CA GLU A 91 3.52 -8.78 -4.25
C GLU A 91 3.99 -7.88 -5.39
N GLY A 92 5.28 -7.90 -5.69
CA GLY A 92 5.81 -7.34 -6.94
C GLY A 92 5.41 -8.23 -8.11
N GLN A 93 4.97 -7.63 -9.23
CA GLN A 93 4.55 -8.40 -10.41
C GLN A 93 5.66 -9.32 -10.94
N ASP A 94 6.91 -8.86 -10.87
CA ASP A 94 8.10 -9.59 -11.31
C ASP A 94 8.77 -10.40 -10.18
N CYS A 95 8.27 -10.29 -8.95
CA CYS A 95 8.83 -10.95 -7.76
C CYS A 95 7.76 -11.55 -6.85
N LYS A 96 6.91 -12.42 -7.42
CA LYS A 96 5.81 -13.06 -6.69
C LYS A 96 6.26 -14.02 -5.58
N ALA A 97 7.48 -14.55 -5.68
CA ALA A 97 8.00 -15.53 -4.70
C ALA A 97 8.46 -14.90 -3.38
N LYS A 98 8.63 -13.57 -3.32
CA LYS A 98 9.08 -12.83 -2.13
C LYS A 98 8.07 -11.72 -1.79
N PRO A 99 6.86 -12.07 -1.33
CA PRO A 99 5.90 -11.07 -0.88
C PRO A 99 6.41 -10.32 0.35
N PHE A 100 5.96 -9.08 0.53
CA PHE A 100 6.23 -8.26 1.70
C PHE A 100 4.96 -8.00 2.51
N ASP A 101 5.05 -8.07 3.83
CA ASP A 101 3.91 -8.10 4.75
C ASP A 101 3.88 -6.92 5.75
N PRO A 102 3.68 -5.69 5.28
CA PRO A 102 3.60 -4.49 6.11
C PRO A 102 2.31 -4.39 6.94
N ARG A 103 2.25 -3.36 7.80
CA ARG A 103 1.10 -3.07 8.68
C ARG A 103 0.72 -1.59 8.69
N PHE A 104 -0.55 -1.27 8.89
CA PHE A 104 -1.03 0.09 9.16
C PHE A 104 -2.18 0.10 10.17
N PHE A 105 -2.48 1.27 10.75
CA PHE A 105 -3.51 1.42 11.77
C PHE A 105 -4.69 2.25 11.26
N LEU A 106 -5.91 1.74 11.43
CA LEU A 106 -7.13 2.45 11.02
C LEU A 106 -7.75 3.19 12.20
N THR A 107 -8.03 4.48 12.05
CA THR A 107 -8.67 5.35 13.05
C THR A 107 -10.10 5.74 12.70
#